data_AF-A0A9W7WWC5-F1
#
_entry.id   AF-A0A9W7WWC5-F1
#
_cell.length_a   1.000
_cell.length_b   1.000
_cell.length_c   1.000
_cell.angle_alpha   90.00
_cell.angle_beta   90.00
_cell.angle_gamma   90.00
#
_symmetry.space_group_name_H-M   'P 1'
#
loop_
_entity.id
_entity.type
_entity.pdbx_description
1 polymer ?
#
loop_
_entity_poly.entity_id
_entity_poly.type
_entity_poly.pdbx_seq_one_letter_code
_entity_poly.pdbx_strand_id
1 'polypeptide(L)'
;MDAMRLCMLFFCFLVAVVSAAKILDNIKALKKICNGMRAPRHRLQLLHWFSQRVRNIDQNGILTLDSNLDPTRGDFGFHRFENRERLLPSPSRGRMYYSVGNLNYRGANALPSYVRANRNTQLREANMYRLMISVNQNHPNRVFNVYSTSHNLGQNDFNPDDTYEINHTLIEQIRGPLVCTVNQNGHIVTNNGEDEGWNDFLERFNRRHKRSADPNCDILGRFKLEIRATSNGYTKLIWHNIPAEVMAKYSVDIEICKNNHTVFNSEDECQSQNTDSLLKSQLSGSLNTSVPLNGNLQPRLLLWKSYFKIFGKPIICYGPELDDANGVVPTRIKGCDAGLQLFTEGGWACARLFIKKTFSNWKSDFNNAWVGFYSHSQKPNNGYETYKYATNFEKVESNIEVYDIYKYQSSLAIAPGVQIRFLLDQNDNNVLARTTPWEDNEKVMVSKSDCSNIPKPKISVWSSPEFFYRPEFDDANRVIPTQIKGFDASLQLYTKDGKACAQLYMKKNWKSDFYYSWVGFYSSSQKPNNEYETYQYATKFEKVEDIQDYEIYKYKSSLTIAPGVQIRFLQDKKYNSELARTPQWISA
;
A
#
# COMPACT_ATOMS: atom_id res chain seq x y z
N MET A 1 60.37 43.55 -13.61
CA MET A 1 59.08 43.72 -14.30
C MET A 1 58.25 42.45 -14.14
N ASP A 2 58.28 41.84 -12.95
CA ASP A 2 57.91 40.42 -12.79
C ASP A 2 56.83 40.18 -11.72
N ALA A 3 56.44 41.22 -10.98
CA ALA A 3 55.31 41.15 -10.04
C ALA A 3 53.95 41.35 -10.74
N MET A 4 53.92 41.97 -11.93
CA MET A 4 52.68 42.27 -12.67
C MET A 4 52.21 41.16 -13.62
N ARG A 5 53.04 40.14 -13.89
CA ARG A 5 52.65 38.96 -14.70
C ARG A 5 52.09 37.81 -13.86
N LEU A 6 52.36 37.80 -12.55
CA LEU A 6 51.86 36.75 -11.65
C LEU A 6 50.41 37.01 -11.18
N CYS A 7 49.98 38.27 -11.14
CA CYS A 7 48.61 38.64 -10.76
C CYS A 7 47.57 38.33 -11.85
N MET A 8 47.96 38.40 -13.14
CA MET A 8 47.10 38.02 -14.27
C MET A 8 46.87 36.50 -14.36
N LEU A 9 47.82 35.68 -13.91
CA LEU A 9 47.69 34.21 -13.92
C LEU A 9 46.88 33.70 -12.72
N PHE A 10 46.84 34.43 -11.61
CA PHE A 10 45.97 34.10 -10.47
C PHE A 10 44.50 34.56 -10.66
N PHE A 11 44.25 35.56 -11.51
CA PHE A 11 42.89 36.02 -11.80
C PHE A 11 42.15 35.18 -12.85
N CYS A 12 42.85 34.33 -13.60
CA CYS A 12 42.23 33.41 -14.58
C CYS A 12 41.75 32.08 -13.98
N PHE A 13 42.06 31.76 -12.71
CA PHE A 13 41.57 30.56 -12.02
C PHE A 13 40.37 30.80 -11.08
N LEU A 14 39.79 32.00 -11.11
CA LEU A 14 38.46 32.28 -10.53
C LEU A 14 37.37 32.36 -11.62
N VAL A 15 37.53 31.58 -12.70
CA VAL A 15 36.34 31.14 -13.44
C VAL A 15 35.62 30.22 -12.48
N ALA A 16 34.56 30.75 -11.86
CA ALA A 16 33.62 29.99 -11.05
C ALA A 16 33.45 28.61 -11.69
N VAL A 17 33.88 27.57 -10.97
CA VAL A 17 33.51 26.20 -11.31
C VAL A 17 32.00 26.18 -11.18
N VAL A 18 31.31 26.47 -12.28
CA VAL A 18 29.92 26.07 -12.45
C VAL A 18 30.01 24.56 -12.39
N SER A 19 29.67 23.98 -11.23
CA SER A 19 29.54 22.55 -11.13
C SER A 19 28.50 22.17 -12.17
N ALA A 20 28.94 21.53 -13.27
CA ALA A 20 28.02 21.08 -14.29
C ALA A 20 27.01 20.17 -13.58
N ALA A 21 25.73 20.55 -13.62
CA ALA A 21 24.69 19.78 -12.94
C ALA A 21 24.76 18.33 -13.42
N LYS A 22 24.75 17.38 -12.47
CA LYS A 22 24.83 15.96 -12.80
C LYS A 22 23.60 15.59 -13.63
N ILE A 23 23.80 14.92 -14.77
CA ILE A 23 22.70 14.55 -15.66
C ILE A 23 22.04 13.26 -15.18
N LEU A 24 20.72 13.26 -15.10
CA LEU A 24 19.88 12.09 -14.88
C LEU A 24 19.12 11.74 -16.15
N ASP A 25 19.54 10.65 -16.77
CA ASP A 25 19.09 10.22 -18.10
C ASP A 25 18.28 8.93 -18.11
N ASN A 26 18.22 8.22 -16.98
CA ASN A 26 17.49 6.96 -16.87
C ASN A 26 17.04 6.65 -15.43
N ILE A 27 16.06 5.75 -15.30
CA ILE A 27 15.47 5.36 -14.00
C ILE A 27 16.52 4.76 -13.05
N LYS A 28 17.52 4.03 -13.55
CA LYS A 28 18.58 3.44 -12.71
C LYS A 28 19.43 4.53 -12.04
N ALA A 29 19.77 5.59 -12.77
CA ALA A 29 20.47 6.76 -12.24
C ALA A 29 19.60 7.46 -11.17
N LEU A 30 18.31 7.64 -11.43
CA LEU A 30 17.35 8.20 -10.48
C LEU A 30 17.27 7.37 -9.18
N LYS A 31 17.10 6.04 -9.28
CA LYS A 31 17.02 5.11 -8.13
C LYS A 31 18.28 5.16 -7.26
N LYS A 32 19.47 5.27 -7.87
CA LYS A 32 20.74 5.34 -7.13
C LYS A 32 20.79 6.54 -6.17
N ILE A 33 20.18 7.66 -6.53
CA ILE A 33 20.15 8.87 -5.70
C ILE A 33 19.08 8.75 -4.60
N CYS A 34 17.97 8.08 -4.90
CA CYS A 34 16.85 7.90 -3.97
C CYS A 34 17.12 6.87 -2.86
N ASN A 35 18.01 5.89 -3.10
CA ASN A 35 18.33 4.83 -2.13
C ASN A 35 19.01 5.31 -0.83
N GLY A 36 19.43 6.58 -0.76
CA GLY A 36 20.03 7.19 0.44
C GLY A 36 19.10 8.11 1.25
N MET A 37 17.88 8.38 0.78
CA MET A 37 17.00 9.39 1.39
C MET A 37 16.01 8.74 2.37
N ARG A 38 16.17 9.03 3.68
CA ARG A 38 15.04 8.93 4.63
C ARG A 38 13.94 9.90 4.14
N ALA A 39 12.69 9.49 4.29
CA ALA A 39 11.51 10.14 3.68
C ALA A 39 11.58 11.68 3.73
N PRO A 40 11.27 12.37 2.61
CA PRO A 40 10.07 12.10 1.81
C PRO A 40 10.32 11.94 0.31
N ARG A 41 9.50 11.06 -0.30
CA ARG A 41 9.36 10.78 -1.74
C ARG A 41 8.92 11.99 -2.58
N HIS A 42 8.95 13.20 -2.03
CA HIS A 42 8.42 14.41 -2.65
C HIS A 42 9.15 14.75 -3.97
N ARG A 43 10.47 14.51 -4.08
CA ARG A 43 11.21 14.62 -5.36
C ARG A 43 10.60 13.73 -6.45
N LEU A 44 10.38 12.46 -6.13
CA LEU A 44 9.85 11.47 -7.07
C LEU A 44 8.40 11.80 -7.44
N GLN A 45 7.57 12.12 -6.45
CA GLN A 45 6.17 12.51 -6.65
C GLN A 45 6.06 13.74 -7.56
N LEU A 46 6.92 14.75 -7.35
CA LEU A 46 6.94 15.97 -8.15
C LEU A 46 7.44 15.71 -9.58
N LEU A 47 8.49 14.90 -9.75
CA LEU A 47 9.02 14.54 -11.07
C LEU A 47 8.03 13.67 -11.86
N HIS A 48 7.40 12.70 -11.20
CA HIS A 48 6.32 11.89 -11.79
C HIS A 48 5.18 12.78 -12.24
N TRP A 49 4.64 13.61 -11.34
CA TRP A 49 3.55 14.55 -11.66
C TRP A 49 3.89 15.42 -12.87
N PHE A 50 5.07 16.06 -12.88
CA PHE A 50 5.49 16.92 -13.97
C PHE A 50 5.61 16.16 -15.29
N SER A 51 6.19 14.96 -15.26
CA SER A 51 6.33 14.11 -16.45
C SER A 51 4.97 13.82 -17.08
N GLN A 52 3.94 13.55 -16.28
CA GLN A 52 2.56 13.34 -16.78
C GLN A 52 1.94 14.60 -17.41
N ARG A 53 2.50 15.80 -17.20
CA ARG A 53 2.02 17.06 -17.81
C ARG A 53 2.70 17.41 -19.12
N VAL A 54 3.71 16.65 -19.51
CA VAL A 54 4.33 16.78 -20.83
C VAL A 54 3.46 16.02 -21.84
N ARG A 55 3.03 16.70 -22.90
CA ARG A 55 2.24 16.15 -24.01
C ARG A 55 3.11 15.61 -25.15
N ASN A 56 4.23 16.26 -25.42
CA ASN A 56 5.16 15.82 -26.47
C ASN A 56 6.62 16.15 -26.10
N ILE A 57 7.57 15.39 -26.63
CA ILE A 57 9.01 15.72 -26.66
C ILE A 57 9.39 15.81 -28.13
N ASP A 58 9.93 16.94 -28.57
CA ASP A 58 10.40 17.05 -29.95
C ASP A 58 11.78 16.40 -30.13
N GLN A 59 12.24 16.32 -31.38
CA GLN A 59 13.52 15.68 -31.75
C GLN A 59 14.75 16.34 -31.08
N ASN A 60 14.60 17.57 -30.58
CA ASN A 60 15.66 18.30 -29.86
C ASN A 60 15.53 18.15 -28.33
N GLY A 61 14.63 17.29 -27.84
CA GLY A 61 14.38 17.10 -26.42
C GLY A 61 13.53 18.20 -25.76
N ILE A 62 12.92 19.10 -26.55
CA ILE A 62 12.10 20.19 -26.00
C ILE A 62 10.72 19.63 -25.66
N LEU A 63 10.29 19.87 -24.42
CA LEU A 63 9.03 19.36 -23.90
C LEU A 63 7.91 20.35 -24.21
N THR A 64 6.78 19.84 -24.68
CA THR A 64 5.53 20.61 -24.79
C THR A 64 4.60 20.20 -23.65
N LEU A 65 4.23 21.13 -22.78
CA LEU A 65 3.28 20.91 -21.69
C LEU A 65 1.83 20.89 -22.21
N ASP A 66 0.92 20.31 -21.41
CA ASP A 66 -0.53 20.45 -21.60
C ASP A 66 -0.91 21.95 -21.75
N SER A 67 -1.80 22.25 -22.70
CA SER A 67 -2.36 23.59 -22.92
C SER A 67 -2.96 24.24 -21.68
N ASN A 68 -3.38 23.44 -20.70
CA ASN A 68 -3.96 23.93 -19.44
C ASN A 68 -2.91 24.26 -18.37
N LEU A 69 -1.61 24.08 -18.65
CA LEU A 69 -0.52 24.35 -17.71
C LEU A 69 0.37 25.47 -18.25
N ASP A 70 0.32 26.62 -17.59
CA ASP A 70 1.18 27.78 -17.84
C ASP A 70 2.05 28.09 -16.61
N PRO A 71 3.36 27.79 -16.65
CA PRO A 71 4.29 28.12 -15.57
C PRO A 71 4.43 29.63 -15.32
N THR A 72 4.22 30.45 -16.35
CA THR A 72 4.38 31.92 -16.27
C THR A 72 3.21 32.60 -15.55
N ARG A 73 2.02 31.98 -15.60
CA ARG A 73 0.84 32.37 -14.81
C ARG A 73 0.91 31.93 -13.34
N GLY A 74 1.81 31.00 -13.03
CA GLY A 74 2.00 30.44 -11.70
C GLY A 74 1.06 29.28 -11.36
N ASP A 75 0.56 28.60 -12.40
CA ASP A 75 -0.24 27.38 -12.23
C ASP A 75 0.50 26.36 -11.36
N PHE A 76 -0.22 25.60 -10.54
CA PHE A 76 0.38 24.58 -9.65
C PHE A 76 1.46 25.10 -8.68
N GLY A 77 1.57 26.42 -8.49
CA GLY A 77 2.58 27.04 -7.65
C GLY A 77 3.91 27.28 -8.35
N PHE A 78 3.94 27.26 -9.69
CA PHE A 78 5.09 27.74 -10.44
C PHE A 78 5.40 29.21 -10.10
N HIS A 79 6.68 29.54 -10.01
CA HIS A 79 7.12 30.92 -9.80
C HIS A 79 8.50 31.14 -10.37
N ARG A 80 8.77 32.39 -10.76
CA ARG A 80 10.06 32.75 -11.35
C ARG A 80 11.20 32.43 -10.38
N PHE A 81 12.19 31.70 -10.88
CA PHE A 81 13.45 31.45 -10.20
C PHE A 81 14.53 32.31 -10.84
N GLU A 82 15.07 33.25 -10.07
CA GLU A 82 16.01 34.24 -10.59
C GLU A 82 17.43 33.72 -10.76
N ASN A 83 17.74 32.54 -10.20
CA ASN A 83 19.07 31.94 -10.26
C ASN A 83 20.20 32.89 -9.79
N ARG A 84 19.92 33.74 -8.79
CA ARG A 84 20.90 34.70 -8.24
C ARG A 84 22.14 34.02 -7.67
N GLU A 85 21.94 32.83 -7.11
CA GLU A 85 22.97 31.98 -6.50
C GLU A 85 23.83 31.25 -7.55
N ARG A 86 23.53 31.42 -8.86
CA ARG A 86 24.20 30.73 -9.97
C ARG A 86 24.19 29.20 -9.81
N LEU A 87 23.11 28.67 -9.24
CA LEU A 87 22.86 27.24 -9.08
C LEU A 87 22.76 26.53 -10.44
N LEU A 88 22.11 27.17 -11.41
CA LEU A 88 21.92 26.69 -12.77
C LEU A 88 22.75 27.52 -13.76
N PRO A 89 22.97 27.04 -15.01
CA PRO A 89 23.53 27.87 -16.07
C PRO A 89 22.73 29.16 -16.30
N SER A 90 23.36 30.16 -16.91
CA SER A 90 22.61 31.37 -17.32
C SER A 90 21.61 30.99 -18.42
N PRO A 91 20.33 31.40 -18.31
CA PRO A 91 19.34 31.02 -19.30
C PRO A 91 19.67 31.69 -20.65
N SER A 92 19.46 30.96 -21.75
CA SER A 92 19.61 31.53 -23.09
C SER A 92 18.66 32.72 -23.30
N ARG A 93 19.01 33.63 -24.22
CA ARG A 93 18.25 34.88 -24.48
C ARG A 93 16.76 34.58 -24.67
N GLY A 94 15.91 35.27 -23.89
CA GLY A 94 14.44 35.12 -23.93
C GLY A 94 13.88 33.95 -23.10
N ARG A 95 14.72 33.19 -22.40
CA ARG A 95 14.30 32.12 -21.49
C ARG A 95 14.41 32.56 -20.03
N MET A 96 13.54 32.01 -19.19
CA MET A 96 13.58 32.20 -17.74
C MET A 96 13.32 30.89 -17.02
N TYR A 97 13.88 30.76 -15.81
CA TYR A 97 13.62 29.62 -14.95
C TYR A 97 12.36 29.84 -14.12
N TYR A 98 11.58 28.78 -13.96
CA TYR A 98 10.44 28.71 -13.07
C TYR A 98 10.57 27.51 -12.16
N SER A 99 10.26 27.66 -10.88
CA SER A 99 10.34 26.63 -9.86
C SER A 99 8.95 26.19 -9.42
N VAL A 100 8.78 24.89 -9.15
CA VAL A 100 7.59 24.27 -8.54
C VAL A 100 8.00 23.28 -7.47
N GLY A 101 7.07 22.91 -6.59
CA GLY A 101 7.29 21.99 -5.48
C GLY A 101 7.40 22.67 -4.12
N ASN A 102 7.37 24.01 -4.06
CA ASN A 102 7.17 24.68 -2.77
C ASN A 102 5.70 24.57 -2.36
N LEU A 103 5.40 23.61 -1.48
CA LEU A 103 4.05 23.31 -0.98
C LEU A 103 3.42 24.48 -0.22
N ASN A 104 4.22 25.46 0.22
CA ASN A 104 3.76 26.67 0.91
C ASN A 104 3.56 27.86 -0.03
N TYR A 105 3.92 27.74 -1.31
CA TYR A 105 3.77 28.81 -2.27
C TYR A 105 2.31 28.96 -2.73
N ARG A 106 1.91 30.19 -3.09
CA ARG A 106 0.56 30.45 -3.63
C ARG A 106 0.31 29.60 -4.88
N GLY A 107 -0.86 29.00 -5.01
CA GLY A 107 -1.19 28.11 -6.13
C GLY A 107 -0.71 26.67 -5.97
N ALA A 108 0.16 26.35 -4.98
CA ALA A 108 0.59 24.98 -4.72
C ALA A 108 -0.56 24.05 -4.32
N ASN A 109 -1.70 24.57 -3.85
CA ASN A 109 -2.93 23.80 -3.58
C ASN A 109 -3.44 23.03 -4.80
N ALA A 110 -3.14 23.50 -6.02
CA ALA A 110 -3.54 22.84 -7.25
C ALA A 110 -2.69 21.60 -7.57
N LEU A 111 -1.55 21.39 -6.90
CA LEU A 111 -0.79 20.15 -7.01
C LEU A 111 -1.64 18.96 -6.50
N PRO A 112 -1.47 17.75 -7.08
CA PRO A 112 -2.16 16.57 -6.59
C PRO A 112 -1.92 16.31 -5.10
N SER A 113 -2.90 15.70 -4.43
CA SER A 113 -2.79 15.37 -3.00
C SER A 113 -1.56 14.52 -2.68
N TYR A 114 -1.16 13.60 -3.57
CA TYR A 114 0.04 12.77 -3.38
C TYR A 114 1.33 13.59 -3.37
N VAL A 115 1.43 14.66 -4.16
CA VAL A 115 2.57 15.60 -4.11
C VAL A 115 2.52 16.42 -2.82
N ARG A 116 1.32 16.75 -2.34
CA ARG A 116 1.10 17.55 -1.13
C ARG A 116 1.04 16.75 0.17
N ALA A 117 1.14 15.42 0.12
CA ALA A 117 0.80 14.53 1.23
C ALA A 117 1.57 14.86 2.52
N ASN A 118 2.83 15.29 2.38
CA ASN A 118 3.69 15.61 3.52
C ASN A 118 3.67 17.09 3.93
N ARG A 119 2.81 17.92 3.33
CA ARG A 119 2.77 19.37 3.59
C ARG A 119 2.60 19.74 5.06
N ASN A 120 1.77 18.97 5.79
CA ASN A 120 1.43 19.23 7.19
C ASN A 120 2.25 18.38 8.17
N THR A 121 3.32 17.73 7.70
CA THR A 121 4.20 16.96 8.58
C THR A 121 5.18 17.90 9.29
N GLN A 122 5.59 17.57 10.52
CA GLN A 122 6.66 18.28 11.23
C GLN A 122 8.06 18.02 10.61
N LEU A 123 8.13 17.20 9.57
CA LEU A 123 9.37 16.87 8.88
C LEU A 123 9.80 18.05 8.01
N ARG A 124 10.88 18.73 8.41
CA ARG A 124 11.46 19.85 7.64
C ARG A 124 11.83 19.42 6.20
N GLU A 125 12.10 18.14 6.00
CA GLU A 125 12.46 17.51 4.72
C GLU A 125 11.29 17.40 3.70
N ALA A 126 10.04 17.50 4.17
CA ALA A 126 8.83 17.35 3.36
C ALA A 126 8.70 18.33 2.19
N ASN A 127 9.16 19.57 2.39
CA ASN A 127 8.99 20.66 1.44
C ASN A 127 10.33 21.19 0.90
N MET A 128 11.39 20.37 0.89
CA MET A 128 12.73 20.81 0.47
C MET A 128 12.96 20.73 -1.05
N TYR A 129 12.27 19.83 -1.75
CA TYR A 129 12.55 19.59 -3.17
C TYR A 129 11.88 20.59 -4.11
N ARG A 130 12.61 20.97 -5.17
CA ARG A 130 12.11 21.79 -6.26
C ARG A 130 12.38 21.12 -7.60
N LEU A 131 11.45 21.32 -8.52
CA LEU A 131 11.68 21.14 -9.94
C LEU A 131 11.81 22.53 -10.56
N MET A 132 12.85 22.77 -11.34
CA MET A 132 13.10 24.02 -12.03
C MET A 132 13.04 23.77 -13.54
N ILE A 133 12.29 24.59 -14.27
CA ILE A 133 12.12 24.46 -15.71
C ILE A 133 12.52 25.74 -16.42
N SER A 134 13.22 25.62 -17.54
CA SER A 134 13.52 26.74 -18.43
C SER A 134 12.43 26.87 -19.49
N VAL A 135 11.71 27.99 -19.50
CA VAL A 135 10.65 28.28 -20.49
C VAL A 135 10.93 29.58 -21.23
N ASN A 136 10.41 29.70 -22.45
CA ASN A 136 10.35 30.97 -23.16
C ASN A 136 9.04 31.67 -22.79
N GLN A 137 9.08 32.93 -22.36
CA GLN A 137 7.86 33.67 -21.96
C GLN A 137 6.84 33.81 -23.10
N ASN A 138 7.31 33.84 -24.36
CA ASN A 138 6.42 33.91 -25.53
C ASN A 138 5.80 32.55 -25.88
N HIS A 139 6.34 31.46 -25.34
CA HIS A 139 5.87 30.08 -25.53
C HIS A 139 5.89 29.35 -24.19
N PRO A 140 5.01 29.71 -23.24
CA PRO A 140 5.09 29.27 -21.85
C PRO A 140 4.90 27.76 -21.69
N ASN A 141 4.28 27.10 -22.67
CA ASN A 141 4.11 25.65 -22.73
C ASN A 141 5.35 24.90 -23.25
N ARG A 142 6.41 25.58 -23.69
CA ARG A 142 7.66 24.94 -24.17
C ARG A 142 8.75 24.99 -23.10
N VAL A 143 9.15 23.82 -22.65
CA VAL A 143 10.23 23.63 -21.66
C VAL A 143 11.48 23.12 -22.35
N PHE A 144 12.57 23.86 -22.19
CA PHE A 144 13.86 23.59 -22.83
C PHE A 144 14.79 22.74 -21.95
N ASN A 145 14.74 22.96 -20.64
CA ASN A 145 15.58 22.25 -19.67
C ASN A 145 14.78 22.03 -18.40
N VAL A 146 15.03 20.91 -17.73
CA VAL A 146 14.41 20.54 -16.46
C VAL A 146 15.51 20.20 -15.47
N TYR A 147 15.43 20.74 -14.26
CA TYR A 147 16.37 20.49 -13.19
C TYR A 147 15.63 20.07 -11.93
N SER A 148 16.23 19.20 -11.14
CA SER A 148 15.77 18.86 -9.79
C SER A 148 16.79 19.32 -8.77
N THR A 149 16.33 19.91 -7.67
CA THR A 149 17.19 20.34 -6.56
C THR A 149 16.48 20.20 -5.21
N SER A 150 17.20 20.43 -4.12
CA SER A 150 16.67 20.51 -2.76
C SER A 150 17.27 21.71 -2.03
N HIS A 151 16.58 22.20 -0.99
CA HIS A 151 17.20 23.13 -0.05
C HIS A 151 18.21 22.41 0.85
N ASN A 152 19.14 23.14 1.47
CA ASN A 152 19.90 22.59 2.60
C ASN A 152 19.01 22.50 3.85
N LEU A 153 19.19 21.46 4.67
CA LEU A 153 18.32 21.22 5.82
C LEU A 153 18.39 22.41 6.80
N GLY A 154 17.25 23.07 6.99
CA GLY A 154 17.12 24.20 7.90
C GLY A 154 17.69 25.52 7.40
N GLN A 155 18.08 25.58 6.13
CA GLN A 155 18.55 26.80 5.45
C GLN A 155 17.63 27.12 4.26
N ASN A 156 17.71 28.36 3.77
CA ASN A 156 16.89 28.83 2.64
C ASN A 156 17.63 28.74 1.29
N ASP A 157 18.89 28.33 1.30
CA ASP A 157 19.74 28.15 0.11
C ASP A 157 19.51 26.76 -0.52
N PHE A 158 19.88 26.64 -1.79
CA PHE A 158 19.81 25.38 -2.53
C PHE A 158 21.08 24.56 -2.36
N ASN A 159 20.96 23.24 -2.40
CA ASN A 159 22.07 22.31 -2.36
C ASN A 159 22.61 22.04 -3.79
N PRO A 160 23.81 22.54 -4.16
CA PRO A 160 24.36 22.31 -5.48
C PRO A 160 24.73 20.83 -5.72
N ASP A 161 25.13 20.10 -4.68
CA ASP A 161 25.53 18.68 -4.78
C ASP A 161 24.35 17.75 -5.05
N ASP A 162 23.15 18.20 -4.65
CA ASP A 162 21.86 17.55 -4.86
C ASP A 162 21.03 18.23 -5.95
N THR A 163 21.72 18.92 -6.88
CA THR A 163 21.14 19.52 -8.09
C THR A 163 21.50 18.72 -9.33
N TYR A 164 20.47 18.37 -10.11
CA TYR A 164 20.57 17.50 -11.28
C TYR A 164 19.86 18.10 -12.47
N GLU A 165 20.43 17.95 -13.66
CA GLU A 165 19.72 18.14 -14.92
C GLU A 165 18.97 16.86 -15.27
N ILE A 166 17.67 16.97 -15.52
CA ILE A 166 16.83 15.84 -15.91
C ILE A 166 16.80 15.79 -17.43
N ASN A 167 17.36 14.73 -18.00
CA ASN A 167 17.33 14.49 -19.43
C ASN A 167 15.89 14.19 -19.89
N HIS A 168 15.54 14.60 -21.11
CA HIS A 168 14.26 14.30 -21.72
C HIS A 168 14.02 12.78 -21.86
N THR A 169 15.06 11.96 -22.01
CA THR A 169 14.95 10.49 -22.03
C THR A 169 14.42 9.91 -20.72
N LEU A 170 14.82 10.48 -19.58
CA LEU A 170 14.27 10.08 -18.28
C LEU A 170 12.80 10.49 -18.16
N ILE A 171 12.46 11.70 -18.61
CA ILE A 171 11.08 12.16 -18.66
C ILE A 171 10.25 11.25 -19.58
N GLU A 172 10.79 10.83 -20.72
CA GLU A 172 10.16 9.88 -21.62
C GLU A 172 9.98 8.50 -20.99
N GLN A 173 10.96 7.98 -20.24
CA GLN A 173 10.82 6.73 -19.48
C GLN A 173 9.75 6.82 -18.39
N ILE A 174 9.58 7.99 -17.77
CA ILE A 174 8.54 8.22 -16.74
C ILE A 174 7.16 8.47 -17.39
N ARG A 175 7.12 9.04 -18.61
CA ARG A 175 5.90 9.28 -19.42
C ARG A 175 5.41 8.04 -20.14
N GLY A 176 6.34 7.24 -20.62
CA GLY A 176 6.12 6.13 -21.54
C GLY A 176 5.36 5.01 -20.84
N PRO A 177 4.31 4.46 -21.48
CA PRO A 177 3.76 3.20 -21.03
C PRO A 177 4.84 2.10 -21.17
N LEU A 178 4.81 1.10 -20.28
CA LEU A 178 5.38 -0.20 -20.58
C LEU A 178 4.73 -0.69 -21.88
N VAL A 179 5.46 -0.69 -23.00
CA VAL A 179 4.95 -1.14 -24.29
C VAL A 179 4.84 -2.66 -24.26
N CYS A 180 3.63 -3.18 -24.42
CA CYS A 180 3.39 -4.60 -24.69
C CYS A 180 3.66 -4.86 -26.18
N THR A 181 4.73 -5.57 -26.52
CA THR A 181 4.85 -6.21 -27.84
C THR A 181 4.66 -7.71 -27.67
N VAL A 182 3.53 -8.21 -28.19
CA VAL A 182 3.33 -9.64 -28.45
C VAL A 182 4.05 -9.94 -29.76
N ASN A 183 5.03 -10.84 -29.74
CA ASN A 183 5.67 -11.27 -30.99
C ASN A 183 4.74 -12.24 -31.76
N GLN A 184 5.08 -12.53 -33.02
CA GLN A 184 4.30 -13.38 -33.92
C GLN A 184 4.08 -14.82 -33.41
N ASN A 185 4.72 -15.21 -32.30
CA ASN A 185 4.65 -16.53 -31.69
C ASN A 185 3.87 -16.55 -30.37
N GLY A 186 3.20 -15.44 -29.98
CA GLY A 186 2.40 -15.39 -28.75
C GLY A 186 3.21 -15.27 -27.45
N HIS A 187 4.50 -14.94 -27.52
CA HIS A 187 5.32 -14.68 -26.33
C HIS A 187 5.45 -13.18 -26.05
N ILE A 188 5.25 -12.80 -24.79
CA ILE A 188 5.39 -11.43 -24.30
C ILE A 188 6.85 -11.16 -23.99
N VAL A 189 7.43 -10.12 -24.58
CA VAL A 189 8.77 -9.61 -24.24
C VAL A 189 8.60 -8.39 -23.34
N THR A 190 9.03 -8.48 -22.08
CA THR A 190 9.05 -7.34 -21.15
C THR A 190 10.43 -6.69 -21.15
N ASN A 191 10.52 -5.40 -21.47
CA ASN A 191 11.66 -4.58 -21.08
C ASN A 191 11.39 -4.03 -19.67
N ASN A 192 12.25 -4.44 -18.74
CA ASN A 192 12.14 -4.24 -17.29
C ASN A 192 11.75 -2.80 -16.87
N GLY A 193 10.74 -2.68 -16.01
CA GLY A 193 10.31 -1.43 -15.39
C GLY A 193 9.13 -1.62 -14.44
N GLU A 194 9.33 -2.31 -13.33
CA GLU A 194 8.30 -2.53 -12.30
C GLU A 194 8.13 -1.34 -11.32
N ASP A 195 6.88 -1.19 -10.84
CA ASP A 195 6.45 -0.83 -9.47
C ASP A 195 5.77 0.50 -9.08
N GLU A 196 5.67 1.56 -9.90
CA GLU A 196 5.11 2.83 -9.35
C GLU A 196 3.62 3.09 -9.65
N GLY A 197 3.08 2.66 -10.80
CA GLY A 197 1.68 2.95 -11.17
C GLY A 197 0.62 2.16 -10.39
N TRP A 198 0.96 0.95 -9.94
CA TRP A 198 0.03 0.08 -9.20
C TRP A 198 -0.14 0.49 -7.74
N ASN A 199 0.91 1.04 -7.11
CA ASN A 199 0.85 1.44 -5.70
C ASN A 199 0.02 2.73 -5.47
N ASP A 200 -0.01 3.67 -6.41
CA ASP A 200 -0.88 4.88 -6.35
C ASP A 200 -2.38 4.54 -6.53
N PHE A 201 -2.67 3.48 -7.30
CA PHE A 201 -4.04 2.94 -7.43
C PHE A 201 -4.54 2.34 -6.11
N LEU A 202 -3.67 1.68 -5.35
CA LEU A 202 -4.00 1.03 -4.07
C LEU A 202 -4.30 2.04 -2.94
N GLU A 203 -3.66 3.22 -2.92
CA GLU A 203 -3.89 4.23 -1.86
C GLU A 203 -5.26 4.96 -1.98
N ARG A 204 -5.89 4.97 -3.16
CA ARG A 204 -7.13 5.71 -3.43
C ARG A 204 -8.42 5.02 -2.95
N PHE A 205 -8.37 3.76 -2.50
CA PHE A 205 -9.56 2.99 -2.14
C PHE A 205 -10.03 3.10 -0.67
N ASN A 206 -9.40 3.94 0.16
CA ASN A 206 -9.84 4.16 1.53
C ASN A 206 -10.83 5.33 1.66
N ARG A 207 -12.14 5.07 1.52
CA ARG A 207 -13.18 6.02 1.93
C ARG A 207 -13.36 6.03 3.45
N ARG A 208 -13.74 7.19 3.99
CA ARG A 208 -14.03 7.37 5.42
C ARG A 208 -15.31 6.62 5.78
N HIS A 209 -15.25 5.82 6.82
CA HIS A 209 -16.37 5.03 7.32
C HIS A 209 -17.07 5.77 8.47
N LYS A 210 -18.39 5.64 8.59
CA LYS A 210 -19.13 6.08 9.80
C LYS A 210 -18.58 5.29 10.99
N ARG A 211 -18.16 6.00 12.05
CA ARG A 211 -17.65 5.43 13.30
C ARG A 211 -18.64 5.71 14.42
N SER A 212 -18.71 4.80 15.41
CA SER A 212 -19.44 5.02 16.65
C SER A 212 -18.96 6.32 17.30
N ALA A 213 -19.86 7.27 17.51
CA ALA A 213 -19.54 8.53 18.20
C ALA A 213 -19.63 8.39 19.73
N ASP A 214 -20.21 7.29 20.22
CA ASP A 214 -20.43 7.06 21.65
C ASP A 214 -19.24 6.33 22.29
N PRO A 215 -18.56 6.91 23.29
CA PRO A 215 -17.42 6.31 23.98
C PRO A 215 -17.76 5.03 24.75
N ASN A 216 -19.04 4.74 25.03
CA ASN A 216 -19.45 3.44 25.58
C ASN A 216 -19.18 2.29 24.61
N CYS A 217 -19.16 2.54 23.30
CA CYS A 217 -18.76 1.53 22.31
C CYS A 217 -17.25 1.27 22.31
N ASP A 218 -16.42 2.22 22.79
CA ASP A 218 -14.97 2.06 22.96
C ASP A 218 -14.63 1.32 24.27
N ILE A 219 -15.39 1.53 25.35
CA ILE A 219 -15.27 0.79 26.62
C ILE A 219 -15.59 -0.71 26.43
N LEU A 220 -16.35 -1.04 25.39
CA LEU A 220 -16.73 -2.40 25.02
C LEU A 220 -15.79 -3.08 24.01
N GLY A 221 -14.60 -2.53 23.77
CA GLY A 221 -13.66 -2.85 22.67
C GLY A 221 -13.13 -4.29 22.52
N ARG A 222 -13.79 -5.31 23.08
CA ARG A 222 -13.47 -6.72 22.90
C ARG A 222 -14.50 -7.50 22.07
N PHE A 223 -15.67 -6.94 21.79
CA PHE A 223 -16.64 -7.62 20.92
C PHE A 223 -16.37 -7.32 19.43
N LYS A 224 -16.53 -8.33 18.57
CA LYS A 224 -16.29 -8.22 17.12
C LYS A 224 -17.56 -8.59 16.37
N LEU A 225 -18.02 -7.72 15.48
CA LEU A 225 -19.08 -8.03 14.50
C LEU A 225 -18.46 -8.21 13.12
N GLU A 226 -18.87 -9.25 12.40
CA GLU A 226 -18.44 -9.53 11.03
C GLU A 226 -19.64 -9.93 10.16
N ILE A 227 -19.54 -9.62 8.87
CA ILE A 227 -20.42 -10.16 7.83
C ILE A 227 -19.57 -11.04 6.93
N ARG A 228 -20.05 -12.25 6.66
CA ARG A 228 -19.43 -13.24 5.75
C ARG A 228 -20.42 -13.77 4.73
N ALA A 229 -19.92 -14.44 3.69
CA ALA A 229 -20.75 -15.11 2.71
C ALA A 229 -21.27 -16.47 3.22
N THR A 230 -22.55 -16.76 2.94
CA THR A 230 -23.09 -18.13 2.96
C THR A 230 -22.81 -18.83 1.63
N SER A 231 -23.05 -20.14 1.55
CA SER A 231 -22.89 -20.90 0.30
C SER A 231 -23.79 -20.43 -0.85
N ASN A 232 -24.85 -19.66 -0.55
CA ASN A 232 -25.88 -19.28 -1.50
C ASN A 232 -25.91 -17.77 -1.75
N GLY A 233 -24.85 -17.03 -1.43
CA GLY A 233 -24.77 -15.59 -1.71
C GLY A 233 -25.44 -14.66 -0.70
N TYR A 234 -25.99 -15.20 0.39
CA TYR A 234 -26.56 -14.42 1.48
C TYR A 234 -25.53 -14.12 2.57
N THR A 235 -25.84 -13.17 3.44
CA THR A 235 -24.98 -12.78 4.55
C THR A 235 -25.08 -13.75 5.73
N LYS A 236 -23.92 -14.03 6.32
CA LYS A 236 -23.76 -14.69 7.61
C LYS A 236 -23.22 -13.65 8.58
N LEU A 237 -24.05 -13.28 9.56
CA LEU A 237 -23.65 -12.42 10.66
C LEU A 237 -22.85 -13.25 11.67
N ILE A 238 -21.74 -12.72 12.14
CA ILE A 238 -20.91 -13.35 13.17
C ILE A 238 -20.62 -12.33 14.26
N TRP A 239 -20.77 -12.73 15.52
CA TRP A 239 -20.41 -11.94 16.67
C TRP A 239 -19.47 -12.71 17.59
N HIS A 240 -18.54 -12.00 18.21
CA HIS A 240 -17.60 -12.56 19.17
C HIS A 240 -17.56 -11.71 20.43
N ASN A 241 -17.43 -12.36 21.59
CA ASN A 241 -17.06 -11.76 22.86
C ASN A 241 -17.95 -10.59 23.29
N ILE A 242 -19.26 -10.66 23.05
CA ILE A 242 -20.21 -9.68 23.61
C ILE A 242 -20.16 -9.84 25.14
N PRO A 243 -19.78 -8.81 25.93
CA PRO A 243 -19.58 -8.97 27.36
C PRO A 243 -20.88 -9.31 28.10
N ALA A 244 -20.82 -10.24 29.05
CA ALA A 244 -21.98 -10.62 29.88
C ALA A 244 -22.56 -9.42 30.67
N GLU A 245 -21.71 -8.46 31.05
CA GLU A 245 -22.11 -7.22 31.73
C GLU A 245 -23.03 -6.34 30.86
N VAL A 246 -22.82 -6.33 29.54
CA VAL A 246 -23.71 -5.66 28.58
C VAL A 246 -25.06 -6.36 28.55
N MET A 247 -25.03 -7.69 28.45
CA MET A 247 -26.24 -8.52 28.40
C MET A 247 -27.07 -8.45 29.69
N ALA A 248 -26.43 -8.18 30.84
CA ALA A 248 -27.12 -7.99 32.12
C ALA A 248 -27.77 -6.60 32.25
N LYS A 249 -27.24 -5.58 31.55
CA LYS A 249 -27.64 -4.17 31.69
C LYS A 249 -28.56 -3.69 30.57
N TYR A 250 -28.48 -4.31 29.39
CA TYR A 250 -29.20 -3.88 28.19
C TYR A 250 -29.90 -5.07 27.53
N SER A 251 -31.03 -4.82 26.86
CA SER A 251 -31.52 -5.72 25.81
C SER A 251 -30.74 -5.46 24.54
N VAL A 252 -30.28 -6.52 23.87
CA VAL A 252 -29.28 -6.43 22.79
C VAL A 252 -29.84 -7.03 21.51
N ASP A 253 -29.82 -6.26 20.44
CA ASP A 253 -30.14 -6.73 19.09
C ASP A 253 -28.96 -6.49 18.14
N ILE A 254 -28.91 -7.25 17.05
CA ILE A 254 -28.02 -6.95 15.93
C ILE A 254 -28.85 -6.68 14.68
N GLU A 255 -28.55 -5.59 13.99
CA GLU A 255 -29.11 -5.28 12.68
C GLU A 255 -28.03 -5.26 11.60
N ILE A 256 -28.44 -5.49 10.36
CA ILE A 256 -27.61 -5.27 9.18
C ILE A 256 -28.24 -4.11 8.42
N CYS A 257 -27.47 -3.05 8.21
CA CYS A 257 -27.93 -1.88 7.49
C CYS A 257 -27.09 -1.64 6.24
N LYS A 258 -27.73 -1.21 5.16
CA LYS A 258 -27.05 -0.71 3.97
C LYS A 258 -26.81 0.78 4.15
N ASN A 259 -25.55 1.18 4.27
CA ASN A 259 -25.19 2.59 4.42
C ASN A 259 -25.45 3.32 3.10
N ASN A 260 -26.28 4.36 3.14
CA ASN A 260 -26.46 5.24 1.99
C ASN A 260 -25.57 6.48 2.15
N HIS A 261 -24.55 6.61 1.30
CA HIS A 261 -23.56 7.70 1.38
C HIS A 261 -24.01 8.98 0.67
N THR A 262 -25.32 9.17 0.46
CA THR A 262 -25.89 10.39 -0.13
C THR A 262 -25.84 11.54 0.87
N VAL A 263 -25.51 12.74 0.39
CA VAL A 263 -25.35 13.97 1.20
C VAL A 263 -26.67 14.46 1.83
N PHE A 264 -27.79 13.84 1.47
CA PHE A 264 -29.12 14.16 1.97
C PHE A 264 -29.63 13.02 2.82
N ASN A 265 -30.08 13.34 4.04
CA ASN A 265 -30.61 12.43 5.06
C ASN A 265 -31.65 11.42 4.52
N SER A 266 -31.20 10.33 3.91
CA SER A 266 -32.01 9.13 3.73
C SER A 266 -31.69 8.19 4.88
N GLU A 267 -32.71 7.75 5.60
CA GLU A 267 -32.59 6.69 6.59
C GLU A 267 -31.88 5.49 5.95
N ASP A 268 -30.89 4.92 6.65
CA ASP A 268 -30.20 3.72 6.15
C ASP A 268 -31.20 2.57 6.10
N GLU A 269 -31.22 1.79 5.01
CA GLU A 269 -32.11 0.64 4.88
C GLU A 269 -31.60 -0.48 5.81
N CYS A 270 -32.30 -0.68 6.92
CA CYS A 270 -31.91 -1.61 7.97
C CYS A 270 -32.86 -2.79 8.06
N GLN A 271 -32.32 -4.00 8.06
CA GLN A 271 -33.07 -5.20 8.40
C GLN A 271 -32.65 -5.67 9.79
N SER A 272 -33.55 -5.47 10.77
CA SER A 272 -33.35 -5.93 12.14
C SER A 272 -33.44 -7.46 12.19
N GLN A 273 -32.47 -8.09 12.86
CA GLN A 273 -32.51 -9.51 13.18
C GLN A 273 -32.85 -9.64 14.66
N ASN A 274 -33.94 -10.35 14.99
CA ASN A 274 -34.24 -10.62 16.39
C ASN A 274 -33.27 -11.69 16.91
N THR A 275 -32.14 -11.22 17.47
CA THR A 275 -31.07 -12.07 18.00
C THR A 275 -31.13 -12.21 19.52
N ASP A 276 -32.11 -11.60 20.19
CA ASP A 276 -32.15 -11.50 21.66
C ASP A 276 -32.11 -12.87 22.35
N SER A 277 -32.82 -13.88 21.81
CA SER A 277 -32.79 -15.25 22.33
C SER A 277 -31.45 -15.95 22.10
N LEU A 278 -30.83 -15.74 20.94
CA LEU A 278 -29.52 -16.32 20.58
C LEU A 278 -28.41 -15.73 21.43
N LEU A 279 -28.38 -14.40 21.56
CA LEU A 279 -27.37 -13.66 22.31
C LEU A 279 -27.43 -13.93 23.83
N LYS A 280 -28.64 -14.16 24.38
CA LYS A 280 -28.80 -14.55 25.80
C LYS A 280 -28.17 -15.90 26.13
N SER A 281 -28.05 -16.79 25.14
CA SER A 281 -27.50 -18.13 25.33
C SER A 281 -26.00 -18.23 25.03
N GLN A 282 -25.44 -17.31 24.21
CA GLN A 282 -24.07 -17.41 23.70
C GLN A 282 -23.42 -16.02 23.52
N LEU A 283 -22.26 -15.81 24.16
CA LEU A 283 -21.47 -14.56 24.04
C LEU A 283 -20.78 -14.39 22.68
N SER A 284 -20.68 -15.47 21.90
CA SER A 284 -20.14 -15.53 20.54
C SER A 284 -20.99 -16.48 19.71
N GLY A 285 -21.24 -16.19 18.45
CA GLY A 285 -22.11 -17.01 17.60
C GLY A 285 -22.19 -16.50 16.17
N SER A 286 -23.02 -17.18 15.38
CA SER A 286 -23.28 -16.77 14.00
C SER A 286 -24.72 -17.06 13.59
N LEU A 287 -25.26 -16.24 12.70
CA LEU A 287 -26.61 -16.35 12.16
C LEU A 287 -26.58 -16.16 10.64
N ASN A 288 -27.09 -17.13 9.89
CA ASN A 288 -27.37 -16.93 8.47
C ASN A 288 -28.63 -16.07 8.33
N THR A 289 -28.60 -15.07 7.48
CA THR A 289 -29.74 -14.17 7.24
C THR A 289 -30.26 -14.31 5.81
N SER A 290 -31.42 -13.72 5.52
CA SER A 290 -31.96 -13.60 4.17
C SER A 290 -31.46 -12.36 3.41
N VAL A 291 -30.55 -11.57 3.98
CA VAL A 291 -29.99 -10.38 3.33
C VAL A 291 -28.94 -10.83 2.30
N PRO A 292 -29.09 -10.52 1.00
CA PRO A 292 -28.07 -10.83 0.00
C PRO A 292 -26.76 -10.09 0.28
N LEU A 293 -25.62 -10.73 0.06
CA LEU A 293 -24.31 -10.12 0.27
C LEU A 293 -24.07 -8.98 -0.72
N ASN A 294 -23.77 -7.80 -0.18
CA ASN A 294 -23.56 -6.58 -0.96
C ASN A 294 -22.50 -5.72 -0.30
N GLY A 295 -21.80 -4.91 -1.10
CA GLY A 295 -21.02 -3.80 -0.57
C GLY A 295 -21.88 -2.81 0.21
N ASN A 296 -21.25 -2.08 1.13
CA ASN A 296 -21.84 -1.06 2.00
C ASN A 296 -22.79 -1.61 3.08
N LEU A 297 -22.86 -2.92 3.28
CA LEU A 297 -23.55 -3.50 4.43
C LEU A 297 -22.72 -3.29 5.70
N GLN A 298 -23.34 -2.86 6.78
CA GLN A 298 -22.69 -2.64 8.07
C GLN A 298 -23.52 -3.29 9.18
N PRO A 299 -22.94 -4.22 9.97
CA PRO A 299 -23.61 -4.77 11.13
C PRO A 299 -23.57 -3.76 12.28
N ARG A 300 -24.64 -3.68 13.07
CA ARG A 300 -24.75 -2.75 14.20
C ARG A 300 -25.33 -3.45 15.43
N LEU A 301 -24.72 -3.21 16.58
CA LEU A 301 -25.20 -3.69 17.88
C LEU A 301 -26.08 -2.61 18.51
N LEU A 302 -27.32 -2.94 18.83
CA LEU A 302 -28.29 -2.03 19.45
C LEU A 302 -28.42 -2.39 20.93
N LEU A 303 -28.16 -1.42 21.81
CA LEU A 303 -28.25 -1.57 23.25
C LEU A 303 -29.43 -0.76 23.80
N TRP A 304 -30.44 -1.45 24.28
CA TRP A 304 -31.66 -0.86 24.83
C TRP A 304 -31.63 -0.83 26.35
N LYS A 305 -31.76 0.36 26.94
CA LYS A 305 -31.80 0.56 28.41
C LYS A 305 -33.09 0.08 29.07
N SER A 306 -34.18 0.00 28.32
CA SER A 306 -35.48 -0.49 28.79
C SER A 306 -35.84 -1.75 28.03
N TYR A 307 -36.43 -2.73 28.72
CA TYR A 307 -36.99 -3.93 28.09
C TYR A 307 -38.13 -3.58 27.12
N PHE A 308 -38.89 -2.51 27.43
CA PHE A 308 -39.90 -1.97 26.52
C PHE A 308 -39.23 -1.04 25.50
N LYS A 309 -38.81 -1.61 24.36
CA LYS A 309 -38.13 -0.96 23.22
C LYS A 309 -38.89 0.24 22.61
N ILE A 310 -40.09 0.53 23.10
CA ILE A 310 -41.04 1.53 22.60
C ILE A 310 -40.76 2.94 23.18
N PHE A 311 -40.02 3.05 24.28
CA PHE A 311 -39.88 4.30 25.05
C PHE A 311 -38.47 4.91 25.10
N GLY A 312 -37.53 4.49 24.24
CA GLY A 312 -36.17 5.03 24.23
C GLY A 312 -35.45 4.88 22.89
N LYS A 313 -34.33 5.58 22.71
CA LYS A 313 -33.41 5.35 21.58
C LYS A 313 -32.27 4.41 22.01
N PRO A 314 -31.89 3.42 21.20
CA PRO A 314 -30.80 2.52 21.53
C PRO A 314 -29.46 3.24 21.42
N ILE A 315 -28.46 2.76 22.16
CA ILE A 315 -27.06 3.06 21.84
C ILE A 315 -26.67 2.14 20.68
N ILE A 316 -26.10 2.71 19.62
CA ILE A 316 -25.75 1.98 18.40
C ILE A 316 -24.22 1.88 18.32
N CYS A 317 -23.71 0.66 18.39
CA CYS A 317 -22.30 0.38 18.16
C CYS A 317 -22.09 -0.23 16.77
N TYR A 318 -21.28 0.42 15.95
CA TYR A 318 -21.07 0.06 14.55
C TYR A 318 -19.95 -0.97 14.40
N GLY A 319 -20.22 -2.04 13.65
CA GLY A 319 -19.19 -2.94 13.12
C GLY A 319 -18.56 -2.41 11.82
N PRO A 320 -17.63 -3.15 11.21
CA PRO A 320 -17.02 -2.75 9.96
C PRO A 320 -18.04 -2.80 8.81
N GLU A 321 -18.01 -1.78 7.95
CA GLU A 321 -18.74 -1.82 6.67
C GLU A 321 -18.05 -2.80 5.73
N LEU A 322 -18.84 -3.63 5.04
CA LEU A 322 -18.38 -4.61 4.07
C LEU A 322 -18.04 -3.91 2.75
N ASP A 323 -16.79 -4.05 2.31
CA ASP A 323 -16.37 -3.68 0.96
C ASP A 323 -16.88 -4.71 -0.06
N ASP A 324 -17.27 -4.26 -1.25
CA ASP A 324 -17.86 -5.13 -2.28
C ASP A 324 -16.89 -6.21 -2.81
N ALA A 325 -15.58 -5.98 -2.71
CA ALA A 325 -14.53 -6.94 -3.03
C ALA A 325 -13.93 -7.57 -1.77
N ASN A 326 -14.59 -7.44 -0.62
CA ASN A 326 -14.11 -7.89 0.68
C ASN A 326 -12.72 -7.33 1.03
N GLY A 327 -12.40 -6.12 0.56
CA GLY A 327 -11.09 -5.48 0.76
C GLY A 327 -9.96 -6.05 -0.12
N VAL A 328 -10.24 -7.07 -0.94
CA VAL A 328 -9.28 -7.63 -1.88
C VAL A 328 -9.07 -6.65 -3.03
N VAL A 329 -7.84 -6.30 -3.33
CA VAL A 329 -7.50 -5.40 -4.45
C VAL A 329 -7.49 -6.15 -5.79
N PRO A 330 -7.62 -5.46 -6.94
CA PRO A 330 -7.55 -6.10 -8.25
C PRO A 330 -6.24 -6.87 -8.45
N THR A 331 -6.36 -8.08 -8.96
CA THR A 331 -5.24 -8.90 -9.42
C THR A 331 -4.80 -8.43 -10.79
N ARG A 332 -3.50 -8.13 -10.96
CA ARG A 332 -2.95 -7.74 -12.26
C ARG A 332 -3.08 -8.87 -13.29
N ILE A 333 -3.50 -8.52 -14.50
CA ILE A 333 -3.45 -9.42 -15.66
C ILE A 333 -2.02 -9.42 -16.19
N LYS A 334 -1.37 -10.59 -16.14
CA LYS A 334 0.04 -10.75 -16.54
C LYS A 334 0.27 -10.21 -17.95
N GLY A 335 1.28 -9.36 -18.07
CA GLY A 335 1.70 -8.79 -19.35
C GLY A 335 0.83 -7.66 -19.88
N CYS A 336 -0.18 -7.20 -19.13
CA CYS A 336 -1.08 -6.12 -19.55
C CYS A 336 -1.20 -5.02 -18.48
N ASP A 337 -1.51 -3.80 -18.93
CA ASP A 337 -1.94 -2.68 -18.06
C ASP A 337 -3.43 -2.81 -17.72
N ALA A 338 -3.79 -3.99 -17.21
CA ALA A 338 -5.14 -4.34 -16.86
C ALA A 338 -5.19 -5.14 -15.54
N GLY A 339 -6.30 -5.05 -14.83
CA GLY A 339 -6.55 -5.78 -13.58
C GLY A 339 -7.91 -6.48 -13.59
N LEU A 340 -7.99 -7.62 -12.90
CA LEU A 340 -9.19 -8.40 -12.68
C LEU A 340 -9.52 -8.41 -11.19
N GLN A 341 -10.77 -8.17 -10.81
CA GLN A 341 -11.19 -8.24 -9.42
C GLN A 341 -12.52 -8.97 -9.28
N LEU A 342 -12.58 -9.86 -8.29
CA LEU A 342 -13.80 -10.49 -7.81
C LEU A 342 -14.50 -9.53 -6.85
N PHE A 343 -15.79 -9.32 -7.04
CA PHE A 343 -16.63 -8.55 -6.12
C PHE A 343 -18.02 -9.15 -6.05
N THR A 344 -18.85 -8.67 -5.12
CA THR A 344 -20.24 -9.11 -4.97
C THR A 344 -21.24 -8.00 -5.19
N GLU A 345 -22.32 -8.34 -5.87
CA GLU A 345 -23.50 -7.51 -6.07
C GLU A 345 -24.73 -8.41 -6.08
N GLY A 346 -25.74 -8.09 -5.26
CA GLY A 346 -26.96 -8.87 -5.11
C GLY A 346 -26.75 -10.30 -4.62
N GLY A 347 -25.65 -10.60 -3.92
CA GLY A 347 -25.27 -11.96 -3.52
C GLY A 347 -24.64 -12.80 -4.63
N TRP A 348 -24.41 -12.24 -5.81
CA TRP A 348 -23.77 -12.91 -6.94
C TRP A 348 -22.26 -12.62 -6.97
N ALA A 349 -21.50 -13.58 -7.47
CA ALA A 349 -20.10 -13.40 -7.82
C ALA A 349 -20.01 -12.60 -9.12
N CYS A 350 -19.33 -11.46 -9.05
CA CYS A 350 -19.17 -10.53 -10.15
C CYS A 350 -17.69 -10.32 -10.46
N ALA A 351 -17.38 -10.00 -11.71
CA ALA A 351 -16.03 -9.67 -12.13
C ALA A 351 -15.99 -8.23 -12.62
N ARG A 352 -14.94 -7.50 -12.24
CA ARG A 352 -14.64 -6.19 -12.82
C ARG A 352 -13.23 -6.16 -13.40
N LEU A 353 -13.14 -5.60 -14.60
CA LEU A 353 -11.90 -5.36 -15.31
C LEU A 353 -11.54 -3.88 -15.19
N PHE A 354 -10.31 -3.62 -14.76
CA PHE A 354 -9.71 -2.29 -14.79
C PHE A 354 -8.80 -2.23 -16.00
N ILE A 355 -9.17 -1.43 -17.00
CA ILE A 355 -8.38 -1.24 -18.20
C ILE A 355 -7.78 0.14 -18.15
N LYS A 356 -6.45 0.26 -18.14
CA LYS A 356 -5.82 1.58 -18.16
C LYS A 356 -6.19 2.28 -19.45
N LYS A 357 -6.56 3.57 -19.41
CA LYS A 357 -7.02 4.31 -20.59
C LYS A 357 -5.97 4.40 -21.70
N THR A 358 -4.69 4.26 -21.36
CA THR A 358 -3.59 4.18 -22.33
C THR A 358 -3.56 2.85 -23.09
N PHE A 359 -4.23 1.80 -22.59
CA PHE A 359 -4.35 0.51 -23.26
C PHE A 359 -5.53 0.52 -24.24
N SER A 360 -5.45 1.37 -25.27
CA SER A 360 -6.59 1.68 -26.15
C SER A 360 -7.04 0.52 -27.04
N ASN A 361 -6.13 -0.39 -27.42
CA ASN A 361 -6.41 -1.51 -28.33
C ASN A 361 -6.82 -2.80 -27.62
N TRP A 362 -7.07 -2.74 -26.30
CA TRP A 362 -7.28 -3.92 -25.46
C TRP A 362 -8.36 -4.88 -25.97
N LYS A 363 -9.43 -4.37 -26.61
CA LYS A 363 -10.50 -5.24 -27.14
C LYS A 363 -10.02 -6.15 -28.27
N SER A 364 -9.06 -5.67 -29.07
CA SER A 364 -8.42 -6.49 -30.11
C SER A 364 -7.52 -7.55 -29.46
N ASP A 365 -6.70 -7.12 -28.49
CA ASP A 365 -5.76 -8.01 -27.81
C ASP A 365 -6.46 -9.07 -26.94
N PHE A 366 -7.66 -8.75 -26.44
CA PHE A 366 -8.50 -9.62 -25.62
C PHE A 366 -9.73 -10.17 -26.38
N ASN A 367 -9.71 -10.18 -27.72
CA ASN A 367 -10.88 -10.57 -28.51
C ASN A 367 -11.41 -11.98 -28.17
N ASN A 368 -10.50 -12.91 -27.86
CA ASN A 368 -10.82 -14.27 -27.45
C ASN A 368 -10.66 -14.51 -25.94
N ALA A 369 -10.29 -13.47 -25.18
CA ALA A 369 -10.05 -13.61 -23.76
C ALA A 369 -11.37 -13.65 -22.99
N TRP A 370 -11.40 -14.42 -21.91
CA TRP A 370 -12.59 -14.64 -21.13
C TRP A 370 -12.28 -14.78 -19.64
N VAL A 371 -13.31 -14.52 -18.83
CA VAL A 371 -13.27 -14.66 -17.39
C VAL A 371 -14.14 -15.84 -16.99
N GLY A 372 -13.52 -16.85 -16.41
CA GLY A 372 -14.20 -18.01 -15.83
C GLY A 372 -14.51 -17.80 -14.36
N PHE A 373 -15.69 -18.25 -13.93
CA PHE A 373 -16.14 -18.22 -12.54
C PHE A 373 -16.17 -19.64 -11.97
N TYR A 374 -15.51 -19.85 -10.85
CA TYR A 374 -15.33 -21.16 -10.23
C TYR A 374 -15.87 -21.13 -8.82
N SER A 375 -16.68 -22.14 -8.47
CA SER A 375 -17.18 -22.34 -7.11
C SER A 375 -16.06 -22.66 -6.10
N HIS A 376 -14.91 -23.14 -6.57
CA HIS A 376 -13.73 -23.41 -5.74
C HIS A 376 -12.43 -23.17 -6.51
N SER A 377 -11.46 -22.56 -5.82
CA SER A 377 -10.06 -22.39 -6.26
C SER A 377 -9.34 -23.64 -6.78
N GLN A 378 -9.71 -24.86 -6.35
CA GLN A 378 -9.04 -26.10 -6.76
C GLN A 378 -9.58 -26.68 -8.09
N LYS A 379 -10.63 -26.10 -8.66
CA LYS A 379 -11.18 -26.60 -9.93
C LYS A 379 -10.19 -26.44 -11.10
N PRO A 380 -10.18 -27.38 -12.07
CA PRO A 380 -9.39 -27.22 -13.28
C PRO A 380 -9.92 -26.03 -14.10
N ASN A 381 -9.10 -25.51 -15.01
CA ASN A 381 -9.44 -24.28 -15.75
C ASN A 381 -10.69 -24.44 -16.65
N ASN A 382 -10.96 -25.63 -17.15
CA ASN A 382 -12.19 -25.96 -17.88
C ASN A 382 -13.40 -26.25 -16.98
N GLY A 383 -13.22 -26.28 -15.66
CA GLY A 383 -14.26 -26.60 -14.67
C GLY A 383 -15.03 -25.38 -14.17
N TYR A 384 -15.16 -24.33 -14.97
CA TYR A 384 -15.91 -23.12 -14.60
C TYR A 384 -17.42 -23.41 -14.54
N GLU A 385 -18.14 -22.72 -13.65
CA GLU A 385 -19.61 -22.79 -13.57
C GLU A 385 -20.25 -21.92 -14.65
N THR A 386 -19.63 -20.77 -14.91
CA THR A 386 -20.06 -19.80 -15.90
C THR A 386 -18.88 -18.97 -16.35
N TYR A 387 -19.01 -18.33 -17.51
CA TYR A 387 -17.95 -17.51 -18.07
C TYR A 387 -18.51 -16.34 -18.88
N LYS A 388 -17.64 -15.37 -19.16
CA LYS A 388 -17.96 -14.29 -20.08
C LYS A 388 -16.70 -13.83 -20.81
N TYR A 389 -16.82 -13.58 -22.11
CA TYR A 389 -15.77 -12.92 -22.88
C TYR A 389 -15.50 -11.52 -22.33
N ALA A 390 -14.22 -11.17 -22.18
CA ALA A 390 -13.77 -9.91 -21.57
C ALA A 390 -14.30 -8.68 -22.33
N THR A 391 -14.40 -8.78 -23.66
CA THR A 391 -14.92 -7.71 -24.54
C THR A 391 -16.41 -7.43 -24.37
N ASN A 392 -17.15 -8.37 -23.77
CA ASN A 392 -18.59 -8.28 -23.51
C ASN A 392 -18.93 -7.75 -22.10
N PHE A 393 -17.93 -7.35 -21.31
CA PHE A 393 -18.19 -6.67 -20.04
C PHE A 393 -18.72 -5.26 -20.30
N GLU A 394 -19.62 -4.81 -19.44
CA GLU A 394 -20.29 -3.51 -19.60
C GLU A 394 -19.42 -2.41 -19.00
N LYS A 395 -19.20 -1.34 -19.77
CA LYS A 395 -18.43 -0.18 -19.28
C LYS A 395 -19.25 0.55 -18.23
N VAL A 396 -18.62 0.86 -17.09
CA VAL A 396 -19.22 1.63 -16.02
C VAL A 396 -18.58 3.01 -15.98
N GLU A 397 -19.41 4.05 -15.86
CA GLU A 397 -18.92 5.41 -15.63
C GLU A 397 -18.17 5.49 -14.30
N SER A 398 -16.93 5.95 -14.36
CA SER A 398 -16.04 6.00 -13.21
C SER A 398 -15.23 7.29 -13.25
N ASN A 399 -15.14 7.95 -12.09
CA ASN A 399 -14.32 9.15 -11.91
C ASN A 399 -12.82 8.83 -11.75
N ILE A 400 -12.41 7.58 -12.00
CA ILE A 400 -10.99 7.21 -12.00
C ILE A 400 -10.37 7.75 -13.29
N GLU A 401 -9.52 8.77 -13.14
CA GLU A 401 -8.91 9.48 -14.28
C GLU A 401 -8.11 8.54 -15.19
N VAL A 402 -7.47 7.51 -14.64
CA VAL A 402 -6.45 6.68 -15.33
C VAL A 402 -7.00 5.35 -15.88
N TYR A 403 -8.13 4.86 -15.38
CA TYR A 403 -8.68 3.54 -15.74
C TYR A 403 -10.14 3.64 -16.19
N ASP A 404 -10.49 2.87 -17.21
CA ASP A 404 -11.85 2.49 -17.52
C ASP A 404 -12.21 1.22 -16.74
N ILE A 405 -13.43 1.17 -16.18
CA ILE A 405 -13.93 0.00 -15.45
C ILE A 405 -15.00 -0.67 -16.29
N TYR A 406 -14.89 -1.99 -16.43
CA TYR A 406 -15.90 -2.83 -17.05
C TYR A 406 -16.37 -3.88 -16.04
N LYS A 407 -17.67 -4.16 -15.97
CA LYS A 407 -18.24 -5.10 -15.00
C LYS A 407 -19.07 -6.18 -15.69
N TYR A 408 -19.17 -7.32 -15.02
CA TYR A 408 -20.07 -8.40 -15.37
C TYR A 408 -20.55 -9.11 -14.11
N GLN A 409 -21.87 -9.29 -13.99
CA GLN A 409 -22.48 -10.11 -12.96
C GLN A 409 -22.72 -11.51 -13.52
N SER A 410 -22.26 -12.53 -12.78
CA SER A 410 -22.48 -13.92 -13.16
C SER A 410 -23.76 -14.49 -12.53
N SER A 411 -24.12 -15.72 -12.90
CA SER A 411 -25.18 -16.51 -12.25
C SER A 411 -24.67 -17.36 -11.08
N LEU A 412 -23.39 -17.25 -10.71
CA LEU A 412 -22.80 -17.98 -9.59
C LEU A 412 -22.96 -17.16 -8.31
N ALA A 413 -23.51 -17.75 -7.25
CA ALA A 413 -23.59 -17.09 -5.96
C ALA A 413 -22.18 -16.85 -5.38
N ILE A 414 -21.96 -15.71 -4.73
CA ILE A 414 -20.70 -15.51 -4.00
C ILE A 414 -20.69 -16.40 -2.75
N ALA A 415 -19.60 -17.11 -2.52
CA ALA A 415 -19.47 -18.05 -1.42
C ALA A 415 -18.00 -18.26 -1.07
N PRO A 416 -17.67 -18.76 0.13
CA PRO A 416 -16.31 -19.15 0.48
C PRO A 416 -15.71 -20.11 -0.55
N GLY A 417 -14.49 -19.83 -1.02
CA GLY A 417 -13.77 -20.58 -2.05
C GLY A 417 -14.01 -20.11 -3.49
N VAL A 418 -15.00 -19.26 -3.75
CA VAL A 418 -15.29 -18.75 -5.11
C VAL A 418 -14.10 -17.96 -5.64
N GLN A 419 -13.70 -18.24 -6.88
CA GLN A 419 -12.57 -17.60 -7.55
C GLN A 419 -12.93 -17.27 -8.99
N ILE A 420 -12.31 -16.23 -9.54
CA ILE A 420 -12.35 -15.96 -10.97
C ILE A 420 -10.96 -15.99 -11.58
N ARG A 421 -10.89 -16.34 -12.86
CA ARG A 421 -9.64 -16.44 -13.62
C ARG A 421 -9.79 -15.73 -14.95
N PHE A 422 -8.73 -15.04 -15.38
CA PHE A 422 -8.64 -14.45 -16.72
C PHE A 422 -7.83 -15.40 -17.62
N LEU A 423 -8.43 -15.82 -18.73
CA LEU A 423 -7.81 -16.68 -19.72
C LEU A 423 -7.72 -15.94 -21.06
N LEU A 424 -6.57 -16.03 -21.72
CA LEU A 424 -6.29 -15.23 -22.92
C LEU A 424 -7.03 -15.74 -24.17
N ASP A 425 -7.26 -17.04 -24.25
CA ASP A 425 -7.86 -17.69 -25.41
C ASP A 425 -8.66 -18.94 -24.99
N GLN A 426 -9.15 -19.70 -25.97
CA GLN A 426 -9.91 -20.93 -25.76
C GLN A 426 -9.05 -22.09 -25.21
N ASN A 427 -7.73 -21.93 -25.10
CA ASN A 427 -6.86 -22.89 -24.45
C ASN A 427 -6.85 -22.61 -22.95
N ASP A 428 -7.47 -23.51 -22.19
CA ASP A 428 -7.66 -23.38 -20.75
C ASP A 428 -6.34 -23.31 -19.96
N ASN A 429 -5.18 -23.53 -20.59
CA ASN A 429 -3.87 -23.41 -19.93
C ASN A 429 -3.33 -21.97 -19.88
N ASN A 430 -3.88 -21.04 -20.66
CA ASN A 430 -3.35 -19.67 -20.78
C ASN A 430 -3.96 -18.71 -19.75
N VAL A 431 -3.77 -19.02 -18.46
CA VAL A 431 -4.27 -18.20 -17.34
C VAL A 431 -3.34 -17.02 -17.06
N LEU A 432 -3.82 -15.80 -17.32
CA LEU A 432 -3.07 -14.57 -17.11
C LEU A 432 -3.36 -13.90 -15.75
N ALA A 433 -4.51 -14.18 -15.13
CA ALA A 433 -4.82 -13.72 -13.79
C ALA A 433 -5.66 -14.75 -13.03
N ARG A 434 -5.45 -14.83 -11.71
CA ARG A 434 -6.23 -15.65 -10.80
C ARG A 434 -6.44 -14.85 -9.51
N THR A 435 -7.70 -14.57 -9.16
CA THR A 435 -7.98 -13.82 -7.93
C THR A 435 -7.71 -14.67 -6.70
N THR A 436 -7.52 -14.04 -5.54
CA THR A 436 -7.66 -14.77 -4.29
C THR A 436 -9.09 -15.32 -4.19
N PRO A 437 -9.29 -16.53 -3.66
CA PRO A 437 -10.63 -17.07 -3.47
C PRO A 437 -11.36 -16.25 -2.39
N TRP A 438 -12.67 -16.13 -2.52
CA TRP A 438 -13.50 -15.41 -1.56
C TRP A 438 -13.43 -16.14 -0.21
N GLU A 439 -13.01 -15.47 0.87
CA GLU A 439 -12.99 -16.02 2.23
C GLU A 439 -12.33 -17.42 2.38
N ASP A 440 -11.19 -17.65 1.72
CA ASP A 440 -10.47 -18.93 1.82
C ASP A 440 -9.90 -19.14 3.24
N ASN A 441 -10.47 -20.10 3.98
CA ASN A 441 -9.99 -20.54 5.28
C ASN A 441 -9.24 -21.88 5.16
N GLU A 442 -8.23 -21.98 4.30
CA GLU A 442 -7.27 -23.11 4.38
C GLU A 442 -6.30 -22.92 5.56
N LYS A 443 -6.81 -23.06 6.79
CA LYS A 443 -6.08 -23.84 7.80
C LYS A 443 -6.36 -25.30 7.47
N VAL A 444 -5.45 -25.95 6.75
CA VAL A 444 -5.47 -27.41 6.64
C VAL A 444 -5.32 -27.98 8.05
N MET A 445 -6.42 -28.47 8.62
CA MET A 445 -6.38 -29.46 9.69
C MET A 445 -5.80 -30.73 9.08
N VAL A 446 -4.48 -30.90 9.18
CA VAL A 446 -3.88 -32.23 9.01
C VAL A 446 -4.24 -33.01 10.27
N SER A 447 -5.18 -33.94 10.14
CA SER A 447 -5.37 -34.96 11.15
C SER A 447 -4.07 -35.75 11.30
N LYS A 448 -3.63 -35.91 12.55
CA LYS A 448 -2.59 -36.89 12.89
C LYS A 448 -3.16 -38.28 12.60
N SER A 449 -2.69 -38.91 11.53
CA SER A 449 -2.43 -40.36 11.48
C SER A 449 -1.78 -40.74 10.15
N ASP A 450 -0.65 -41.43 10.28
CA ASP A 450 0.00 -42.30 9.30
C ASP A 450 0.81 -41.65 8.17
N CYS A 451 1.98 -41.14 8.57
CA CYS A 451 3.11 -40.97 7.67
C CYS A 451 3.70 -42.34 7.30
N SER A 452 3.53 -42.77 6.06
CA SER A 452 4.40 -43.77 5.43
C SER A 452 4.47 -43.54 3.91
N ASN A 453 5.63 -43.04 3.48
CA ASN A 453 6.22 -43.15 2.14
C ASN A 453 5.39 -42.71 0.91
N ILE A 454 5.44 -41.42 0.57
CA ILE A 454 5.29 -40.95 -0.82
C ILE A 454 6.33 -39.83 -1.10
N PRO A 455 7.05 -39.85 -2.23
CA PRO A 455 8.06 -38.85 -2.55
C PRO A 455 7.48 -37.44 -2.70
N LYS A 456 8.19 -36.45 -2.13
CA LYS A 456 7.83 -35.02 -2.13
C LYS A 456 7.53 -34.51 -3.54
N PRO A 457 6.32 -33.98 -3.82
CA PRO A 457 6.08 -33.20 -5.03
C PRO A 457 6.88 -31.90 -4.95
N LYS A 458 7.60 -31.56 -6.02
CA LYS A 458 8.12 -30.20 -6.25
C LYS A 458 6.92 -29.29 -6.53
N ILE A 459 6.48 -28.54 -5.52
CA ILE A 459 5.43 -27.53 -5.65
C ILE A 459 6.06 -26.27 -6.26
N SER A 460 5.51 -25.84 -7.40
CA SER A 460 5.83 -24.58 -8.04
C SER A 460 5.34 -23.42 -7.18
N VAL A 461 6.27 -22.65 -6.64
CA VAL A 461 6.02 -21.39 -5.94
C VAL A 461 5.92 -20.30 -7.00
N TRP A 462 4.73 -19.75 -7.26
CA TRP A 462 4.56 -18.38 -7.78
C TRP A 462 3.13 -17.84 -7.52
N SER A 463 3.11 -16.58 -7.10
CA SER A 463 2.00 -15.64 -6.87
C SER A 463 1.06 -15.89 -5.68
N SER A 464 1.48 -15.41 -4.50
CA SER A 464 0.57 -14.77 -3.54
C SER A 464 0.75 -13.25 -3.67
N PRO A 465 -0.31 -12.46 -3.94
CA PRO A 465 -0.23 -11.01 -3.80
C PRO A 465 -0.40 -10.63 -2.32
N GLU A 466 0.64 -10.05 -1.72
CA GLU A 466 0.50 -9.24 -0.52
C GLU A 466 -0.19 -7.89 -0.84
N PHE A 467 -0.82 -7.33 0.19
CA PHE A 467 -1.39 -5.97 0.31
C PHE A 467 -2.85 -5.75 -0.15
N PHE A 468 -3.81 -6.02 0.75
CA PHE A 468 -4.51 -5.00 1.56
C PHE A 468 -5.63 -5.67 2.39
N TYR A 469 -5.24 -6.47 3.39
CA TYR A 469 -6.05 -6.59 4.59
C TYR A 469 -5.38 -5.74 5.66
N ARG A 470 -6.19 -4.93 6.34
CA ARG A 470 -5.82 -4.29 7.60
C ARG A 470 -5.11 -5.33 8.48
N PRO A 471 -3.97 -5.04 9.11
CA PRO A 471 -3.47 -5.90 10.16
C PRO A 471 -4.52 -5.93 11.27
N GLU A 472 -5.15 -7.09 11.42
CA GLU A 472 -5.76 -7.48 12.67
C GLU A 472 -4.71 -7.28 13.76
N PHE A 473 -4.98 -6.34 14.66
CA PHE A 473 -4.22 -6.03 15.87
C PHE A 473 -2.71 -5.81 15.70
N ASP A 474 -2.24 -4.65 16.14
CA ASP A 474 -0.82 -4.32 16.26
C ASP A 474 -0.11 -5.29 17.22
N ASP A 475 0.28 -6.46 16.73
CA ASP A 475 1.07 -7.42 17.49
C ASP A 475 2.46 -6.85 17.79
N ALA A 476 2.93 -5.78 17.12
CA ALA A 476 4.20 -5.11 17.43
C ALA A 476 4.05 -3.69 18.00
N ASN A 477 2.84 -3.30 18.42
CA ASN A 477 2.55 -1.95 18.93
C ASN A 477 3.04 -0.80 17.99
N ARG A 478 2.97 -0.98 16.67
CA ARG A 478 3.50 -0.03 15.64
C ARG A 478 4.98 0.31 15.75
N VAL A 479 5.79 -0.52 16.41
CA VAL A 479 7.22 -0.23 16.64
C VAL A 479 8.07 -0.74 15.48
N ILE A 480 8.83 0.17 14.85
CA ILE A 480 9.85 -0.15 13.83
C ILE A 480 10.92 -1.07 14.45
N PRO A 481 11.37 -2.14 13.76
CA PRO A 481 12.46 -2.99 14.22
C PRO A 481 13.69 -2.15 14.63
N THR A 482 14.22 -2.44 15.82
CA THR A 482 15.40 -1.76 16.35
C THR A 482 16.66 -2.32 15.70
N GLN A 483 17.47 -1.46 15.08
CA GLN A 483 18.71 -1.86 14.43
C GLN A 483 19.73 -2.45 15.43
N ILE A 484 20.37 -3.55 15.05
CA ILE A 484 21.48 -4.17 15.78
C ILE A 484 22.76 -3.42 15.43
N LYS A 485 23.35 -2.73 16.42
CA LYS A 485 24.52 -1.86 16.22
C LYS A 485 25.67 -2.61 15.57
N GLY A 486 26.22 -2.05 14.50
CA GLY A 486 27.36 -2.60 13.77
C GLY A 486 27.01 -3.66 12.73
N PHE A 487 25.73 -4.01 12.58
CA PHE A 487 25.29 -5.06 11.67
C PHE A 487 24.08 -4.64 10.82
N ASP A 488 23.97 -5.27 9.66
CA ASP A 488 22.82 -5.14 8.77
C ASP A 488 21.70 -6.10 9.23
N ALA A 489 21.20 -5.82 10.43
CA ALA A 489 20.22 -6.65 11.11
C ALA A 489 19.34 -5.81 12.06
N SER A 490 18.13 -6.28 12.36
CA SER A 490 17.22 -5.61 13.30
C SER A 490 16.41 -6.59 14.16
N LEU A 491 16.02 -6.13 15.34
CA LEU A 491 15.27 -6.87 16.36
C LEU A 491 13.95 -6.17 16.63
N GLN A 492 12.86 -6.92 16.69
CA GLN A 492 11.52 -6.41 16.98
C GLN A 492 10.82 -7.21 18.08
N LEU A 493 10.21 -6.50 19.02
CA LEU A 493 9.30 -7.06 20.01
C LEU A 493 7.90 -7.10 19.42
N TYR A 494 7.25 -8.24 19.51
CA TYR A 494 5.85 -8.38 19.18
C TYR A 494 5.15 -9.32 20.17
N THR A 495 3.83 -9.42 20.12
CA THR A 495 3.03 -10.33 20.91
C THR A 495 2.33 -11.35 20.02
N LYS A 496 2.16 -12.56 20.55
CA LYS A 496 1.34 -13.59 19.94
C LYS A 496 0.73 -14.43 21.05
N ASP A 497 -0.59 -14.59 21.06
CA ASP A 497 -1.34 -15.29 22.11
C ASP A 497 -1.05 -14.73 23.52
N GLY A 498 -0.88 -13.41 23.65
CA GLY A 498 -0.56 -12.74 24.93
C GLY A 498 0.86 -13.00 25.45
N LYS A 499 1.74 -13.61 24.65
CA LYS A 499 3.15 -13.83 24.98
C LYS A 499 4.06 -12.83 24.29
N ALA A 500 5.18 -12.49 24.92
CA ALA A 500 6.24 -11.69 24.33
C ALA A 500 7.03 -12.54 23.34
N CYS A 501 7.18 -12.05 22.12
CA CYS A 501 7.86 -12.71 21.03
C CYS A 501 8.92 -11.80 20.43
N ALA A 502 9.97 -12.39 19.88
CA ALA A 502 11.06 -11.68 19.23
C ALA A 502 11.12 -12.06 17.75
N GLN A 503 11.32 -11.06 16.91
CA GLN A 503 11.54 -11.22 15.48
C GLN A 503 12.88 -10.60 15.09
N LEU A 504 13.70 -11.37 14.38
CA LEU A 504 15.01 -10.97 13.87
C LEU A 504 14.94 -10.86 12.35
N TYR A 505 15.43 -9.76 11.82
CA TYR A 505 15.65 -9.54 10.39
C TYR A 505 17.16 -9.55 10.18
N MET A 506 17.69 -10.56 9.50
CA MET A 506 19.13 -10.77 9.40
C MET A 506 19.55 -10.81 7.93
N LYS A 507 20.59 -10.07 7.54
CA LYS A 507 21.22 -10.26 6.23
C LYS A 507 21.72 -11.69 6.09
N LYS A 508 21.62 -12.28 4.90
CA LYS A 508 22.12 -13.64 4.62
C LYS A 508 23.57 -13.81 5.06
N ASN A 509 23.92 -15.04 5.46
CA ASN A 509 25.23 -15.45 5.99
C ASN A 509 25.58 -14.93 7.40
N TRP A 510 24.61 -14.48 8.19
CA TRP A 510 24.80 -13.95 9.54
C TRP A 510 25.19 -14.97 10.63
N LYS A 511 24.93 -16.28 10.43
CA LYS A 511 24.99 -17.27 11.52
C LYS A 511 26.37 -17.45 12.15
N SER A 512 27.45 -17.24 11.38
CA SER A 512 28.82 -17.25 11.92
C SER A 512 29.07 -16.07 12.86
N ASP A 513 28.53 -14.90 12.50
CA ASP A 513 28.79 -13.63 13.17
C ASP A 513 28.01 -13.51 14.49
N PHE A 514 26.92 -14.27 14.62
CA PHE A 514 26.02 -14.27 15.78
C PHE A 514 25.84 -15.64 16.43
N TYR A 515 26.81 -16.55 16.27
CA TYR A 515 26.69 -17.93 16.75
C TYR A 515 26.39 -18.02 18.26
N TYR A 516 26.98 -17.13 19.06
CA TYR A 516 26.78 -17.04 20.51
C TYR A 516 25.80 -15.95 20.95
N SER A 517 25.18 -15.25 19.99
CA SER A 517 24.29 -14.15 20.30
C SER A 517 22.91 -14.64 20.73
N TRP A 518 22.24 -13.86 21.57
CA TRP A 518 20.98 -14.25 22.17
C TRP A 518 20.07 -13.06 22.41
N VAL A 519 18.77 -13.33 22.49
CA VAL A 519 17.74 -12.34 22.81
C VAL A 519 17.21 -12.60 24.21
N GLY A 520 17.38 -11.63 25.10
CA GLY A 520 16.80 -11.65 26.45
C GLY A 520 15.45 -10.95 26.48
N PHE A 521 14.51 -11.48 27.26
CA PHE A 521 13.17 -10.92 27.49
C PHE A 521 13.07 -10.42 28.93
N TYR A 522 12.67 -9.17 29.11
CA TYR A 522 12.67 -8.47 30.40
C TYR A 522 11.27 -7.97 30.71
N SER A 523 10.84 -8.12 31.96
CA SER A 523 9.56 -7.58 32.46
C SER A 523 9.56 -6.05 32.62
N SER A 524 10.73 -5.43 32.69
CA SER A 524 10.92 -3.99 32.79
C SER A 524 12.24 -3.55 32.16
N SER A 525 12.25 -2.38 31.51
CA SER A 525 13.48 -1.80 30.96
C SER A 525 14.53 -1.39 32.01
N GLN A 526 14.12 -1.28 33.29
CA GLN A 526 15.02 -0.91 34.38
C GLN A 526 15.91 -2.08 34.84
N LYS A 527 15.59 -3.31 34.42
CA LYS A 527 16.39 -4.48 34.79
C LYS A 527 17.77 -4.48 34.12
N PRO A 528 18.84 -4.88 34.84
CA PRO A 528 20.16 -5.07 34.25
C PRO A 528 20.16 -6.26 33.27
N ASN A 529 21.16 -6.33 32.40
CA ASN A 529 21.21 -7.30 31.29
C ASN A 529 21.22 -8.78 31.74
N ASN A 530 21.71 -9.07 32.94
CA ASN A 530 21.75 -10.39 33.54
C ASN A 530 20.43 -10.82 34.23
N GLU A 531 19.44 -9.93 34.35
CA GLU A 531 18.15 -10.20 35.00
C GLU A 531 17.01 -10.32 33.98
N TYR A 532 17.17 -11.18 32.98
CA TYR A 532 16.09 -11.52 32.04
C TYR A 532 15.16 -12.59 32.63
N GLU A 533 13.88 -12.57 32.23
CA GLU A 533 12.88 -13.58 32.61
C GLU A 533 13.05 -14.87 31.80
N THR A 534 13.38 -14.72 30.52
CA THR A 534 13.64 -15.82 29.60
C THR A 534 14.54 -15.34 28.47
N TYR A 535 15.18 -16.26 27.76
CA TYR A 535 16.08 -15.94 26.66
C TYR A 535 16.11 -17.06 25.62
N GLN A 536 16.58 -16.72 24.43
CA GLN A 536 16.89 -17.72 23.41
C GLN A 536 18.06 -17.28 22.53
N TYR A 537 18.90 -18.24 22.15
CA TYR A 537 19.98 -18.00 21.19
C TYR A 537 19.40 -17.65 19.82
N ALA A 538 19.96 -16.63 19.16
CA ALA A 538 19.48 -16.17 17.85
C ALA A 538 19.46 -17.31 16.81
N THR A 539 20.46 -18.20 16.85
CA THR A 539 20.57 -19.39 15.99
C THR A 539 19.46 -20.43 16.17
N LYS A 540 18.72 -20.37 17.29
CA LYS A 540 17.59 -21.27 17.60
C LYS A 540 16.22 -20.68 17.25
N PHE A 541 16.17 -19.47 16.71
CA PHE A 541 14.92 -18.91 16.21
C PHE A 541 14.48 -19.66 14.95
N GLU A 542 13.17 -19.77 14.75
CA GLU A 542 12.61 -20.46 13.58
C GLU A 542 12.66 -19.55 12.37
N LYS A 543 13.24 -20.01 11.25
CA LYS A 543 13.22 -19.27 9.98
C LYS A 543 11.81 -19.31 9.42
N VAL A 544 11.19 -18.15 9.26
CA VAL A 544 9.80 -18.03 8.79
C VAL A 544 9.73 -17.54 7.35
N GLU A 545 10.71 -16.75 6.92
CA GLU A 545 10.67 -16.10 5.61
C GLU A 545 12.07 -15.87 5.03
N ASP A 546 12.14 -15.82 3.70
CA ASP A 546 13.34 -15.51 2.92
C ASP A 546 12.97 -14.44 1.89
N ILE A 547 13.47 -13.22 2.09
CA ILE A 547 13.12 -12.06 1.26
C ILE A 547 14.40 -11.49 0.68
N GLN A 548 14.65 -11.76 -0.60
CA GLN A 548 15.79 -11.24 -1.36
C GLN A 548 17.16 -11.49 -0.68
N ASP A 549 17.68 -10.53 0.09
CA ASP A 549 18.99 -10.54 0.77
C ASP A 549 18.90 -10.74 2.31
N TYR A 550 17.69 -10.86 2.86
CA TYR A 550 17.44 -11.02 4.30
C TYR A 550 16.66 -12.31 4.61
N GLU A 551 16.88 -12.82 5.82
CA GLU A 551 16.19 -13.95 6.41
C GLU A 551 15.46 -13.47 7.68
N ILE A 552 14.18 -13.85 7.81
CA ILE A 552 13.37 -13.50 8.98
C ILE A 552 13.26 -14.70 9.91
N TYR A 553 13.57 -14.48 11.18
CA TYR A 553 13.46 -15.49 12.22
C TYR A 553 12.55 -15.04 13.35
N LYS A 554 11.73 -15.95 13.88
CA LYS A 554 10.80 -15.66 14.97
C LYS A 554 11.01 -16.61 16.14
N TYR A 555 10.74 -16.10 17.34
CA TYR A 555 10.72 -16.89 18.57
C TYR A 555 9.61 -16.41 19.50
N LYS A 556 8.78 -17.35 19.94
CA LYS A 556 7.74 -17.13 20.96
C LYS A 556 8.30 -17.53 22.33
N SER A 557 8.38 -16.58 23.25
CA SER A 557 8.86 -16.85 24.61
C SER A 557 7.74 -17.34 25.53
N SER A 558 8.09 -17.78 26.73
CA SER A 558 7.13 -18.09 27.80
C SER A 558 6.60 -16.86 28.54
N LEU A 559 7.27 -15.70 28.41
CA LEU A 559 6.94 -14.47 29.12
C LEU A 559 5.62 -13.89 28.59
N THR A 560 4.71 -13.54 29.49
CA THR A 560 3.46 -12.84 29.16
C THR A 560 3.77 -11.39 28.80
N ILE A 561 3.19 -10.87 27.70
CA ILE A 561 3.38 -9.47 27.32
C ILE A 561 2.63 -8.56 28.31
N ALA A 562 3.26 -7.46 28.73
CA ALA A 562 2.69 -6.48 29.65
C ALA A 562 3.38 -5.12 29.44
N PRO A 563 2.77 -3.99 29.89
CA PRO A 563 3.45 -2.70 29.88
C PRO A 563 4.82 -2.76 30.57
N GLY A 564 5.85 -2.23 29.93
CA GLY A 564 7.23 -2.25 30.40
C GLY A 564 8.07 -3.42 29.86
N VAL A 565 7.46 -4.46 29.29
CA VAL A 565 8.18 -5.59 28.69
C VAL A 565 9.08 -5.12 27.55
N GLN A 566 10.30 -5.64 27.49
CA GLN A 566 11.32 -5.26 26.51
C GLN A 566 12.16 -6.47 26.12
N ILE A 567 12.76 -6.45 24.92
CA ILE A 567 13.78 -7.43 24.54
C ILE A 567 15.08 -6.75 24.15
N ARG A 568 16.19 -7.48 24.33
CA ARG A 568 17.54 -7.01 24.04
C ARG A 568 18.31 -8.06 23.26
N PHE A 569 19.09 -7.64 22.27
CA PHE A 569 20.03 -8.49 21.55
C PHE A 569 21.42 -8.35 22.15
N LEU A 570 22.03 -9.45 22.57
CA LEU A 570 23.38 -9.49 23.13
C LEU A 570 24.29 -10.34 22.25
N GLN A 571 25.52 -9.87 22.01
CA GLN A 571 26.42 -10.47 21.03
C GLN A 571 27.08 -11.76 21.55
N ASP A 572 27.39 -11.85 22.84
CA ASP A 572 28.13 -12.96 23.43
C ASP A 572 27.53 -13.43 24.77
N LYS A 573 28.17 -14.42 25.41
CA LYS A 573 27.76 -14.93 26.73
C LYS A 573 27.92 -13.91 27.87
N LYS A 574 28.55 -12.76 27.62
CA LYS A 574 28.80 -11.72 28.63
C LYS A 574 27.68 -10.69 28.55
N TYR A 575 27.11 -10.33 29.69
CA TYR A 575 25.96 -9.42 29.77
C TYR A 575 26.25 -7.96 29.35
N ASN A 576 27.49 -7.64 28.99
CA ASN A 576 27.93 -6.27 28.68
C ASN A 576 27.87 -5.93 27.18
N SER A 577 27.54 -6.88 26.31
CA SER A 577 27.58 -6.74 24.84
C SER A 577 26.21 -6.50 24.19
N GLU A 578 25.42 -5.56 24.75
CA GLU A 578 24.11 -5.21 24.18
C GLU A 578 24.27 -4.46 22.85
N LEU A 579 23.73 -5.02 21.77
CA LEU A 579 23.77 -4.44 20.43
C LEU A 579 22.43 -3.83 20.00
N ALA A 580 21.31 -4.28 20.56
CA ALA A 580 19.99 -3.69 20.34
C ALA A 580 19.11 -3.81 21.58
N ARG A 581 18.26 -2.82 21.78
CA ARG A 581 17.25 -2.78 22.83
C ARG A 581 15.98 -2.18 22.28
N THR A 582 14.89 -2.94 22.29
CA THR A 582 13.61 -2.46 21.76
C THR A 582 13.02 -1.40 22.69
N PRO A 583 12.11 -0.53 22.20
CA PRO A 583 11.23 0.21 23.08
C PRO A 583 10.48 -0.71 24.06
N GLN A 584 10.04 -0.15 25.19
CA GLN A 584 9.15 -0.84 26.10
C GLN A 584 7.81 -1.12 25.39
N TRP A 585 7.20 -2.24 25.72
CA TRP A 585 5.81 -2.49 25.39
C TRP A 585 4.96 -1.48 26.13
N ILE A 586 4.12 -0.74 25.40
CA ILE A 586 3.16 0.21 25.95
C ILE A 586 1.80 -0.42 25.67
N SER A 587 0.91 -0.50 26.67
CA SER A 587 -0.47 -0.89 26.38
C SER A 587 -1.09 0.17 25.47
N ALA A 588 -1.46 -0.23 24.25
CA ALA A 588 -2.30 0.58 23.37
C ALA A 588 -3.72 0.68 23.93
#